data_AF-A0A8B7K0W8-F1
#
_entry.id   AF-A0A8B7K0W8-F1
#
_cell.length_a   1.000
_cell.length_b   1.000
_cell.length_c   1.000
_cell.angle_alpha   90.00
_cell.angle_beta   90.00
_cell.angle_gamma   90.00
#
_symmetry.space_group_name_H-M   'P 1'
#
loop_
_entity.id
_entity.type
_entity.pdbx_description
1 polymer ?
#
loop_
_entity_poly.entity_id
_entity_poly.type
_entity_poly.pdbx_seq_one_letter_code
_entity_poly.pdbx_strand_id
1 'polypeptide(L)' 'MYSVLEADGHELTLEEIPDWNTVEIIVNGETVFHCNISDLDFGGDGKLDPLCEEARKAVLNAY' A
#
# COMPACT_ATOMS: atom_id res chain seq x y z
N MET A 1 17.30 -28.16 3.61
CA MET A 1 16.77 -27.64 4.89
C MET A 1 15.30 -27.47 4.65
N TYR A 2 14.47 -28.40 5.14
CA TYR A 2 13.02 -28.33 4.97
C TYR A 2 12.44 -27.45 6.08
N SER A 3 11.41 -26.68 5.76
CA SER A 3 10.69 -25.94 6.80
C SER A 3 10.05 -26.94 7.77
N VAL A 4 9.90 -26.56 9.05
CA VAL A 4 9.29 -27.43 10.07
C VAL A 4 7.91 -27.93 9.61
N LEU A 5 7.18 -27.11 8.86
CA LEU A 5 5.84 -27.42 8.36
C LEU A 5 5.85 -28.53 7.30
N GLU A 6 6.80 -28.52 6.35
CA GLU A 6 6.93 -29.61 5.36
C GLU A 6 7.35 -30.93 6.02
N ALA A 7 8.22 -30.87 7.03
CA ALA A 7 8.67 -32.06 7.77
C ALA A 7 7.52 -32.73 8.55
N ASP A 8 6.55 -31.94 9.01
CA ASP A 8 5.34 -32.41 9.70
C ASP A 8 4.21 -32.80 8.73
N GLY A 9 4.47 -32.80 7.42
CA GLY A 9 3.54 -33.27 6.38
C GLY A 9 2.52 -32.23 5.92
N HIS A 10 2.72 -30.95 6.23
CA HIS A 10 1.87 -29.86 5.74
C HIS A 10 2.26 -29.43 4.32
N GLU A 11 1.24 -29.15 3.50
CA GLU A 11 1.41 -28.53 2.20
C GLU A 11 1.53 -27.00 2.36
N LEU A 12 2.53 -26.41 1.73
CA LEU A 12 2.78 -24.97 1.77
C LEU A 12 2.46 -24.34 0.43
N THR A 13 1.65 -23.28 0.46
CA THR A 13 1.48 -22.35 -0.66
C THR A 13 2.04 -21.01 -0.23
N LEU A 14 2.98 -20.48 -1.02
CA LEU A 14 3.47 -19.11 -0.88
C LEU A 14 2.65 -18.23 -1.80
N GLU A 15 1.96 -17.25 -1.22
CA GLU A 15 1.19 -16.25 -1.96
C GLU A 15 1.76 -14.87 -1.69
N GLU A 16 1.96 -14.09 -2.76
CA GLU A 16 2.29 -12.69 -2.64
C GLU A 16 1.06 -11.94 -2.16
N ILE A 17 1.21 -11.24 -1.04
CA ILE A 17 0.19 -10.35 -0.51
C ILE A 17 0.63 -8.91 -0.75
N PRO A 18 -0.32 -7.99 -0.95
CA PRO A 18 0.00 -6.56 -0.94
C PRO A 18 0.78 -6.21 0.32
N ASP A 19 1.80 -5.37 0.20
CA ASP A 19 2.51 -4.87 1.38
C ASP A 19 1.49 -4.20 2.29
N TRP A 20 1.45 -4.62 3.56
CA TRP A 20 0.56 -4.08 4.59
C TRP A 20 0.59 -2.55 4.66
N ASN A 21 1.73 -1.97 4.31
CA ASN A 21 1.97 -0.54 4.35
C ASN A 21 1.54 0.19 3.07
N THR A 22 0.96 -0.49 2.08
CA THR A 22 0.49 0.16 0.85
C THR A 22 -0.78 0.94 1.15
N VAL A 23 -0.77 2.24 0.85
CA VAL A 23 -1.96 3.08 0.79
C VAL A 23 -2.37 3.18 -0.66
N GLU A 24 -3.63 2.86 -0.97
CA GLU A 24 -4.22 3.00 -2.31
C GLU A 24 -5.43 3.92 -2.28
N ILE A 25 -5.60 4.70 -3.34
CA ILE A 25 -6.84 5.45 -3.61
C ILE A 25 -7.45 4.92 -4.89
N ILE A 26 -8.70 4.46 -4.79
CA ILE A 26 -9.43 3.83 -5.88
C ILE A 26 -10.59 4.75 -6.28
N VAL A 27 -10.66 5.10 -7.57
CA VAL A 27 -11.75 5.87 -8.17
C VAL A 27 -12.31 5.06 -9.33
N ASN A 28 -13.63 4.86 -9.36
CA ASN A 28 -14.30 4.07 -10.39
C ASN A 28 -13.74 2.64 -10.60
N GLY A 29 -13.15 2.05 -9.55
CA GLY A 29 -12.57 0.70 -9.60
C GLY A 29 -11.13 0.65 -10.09
N GLU A 30 -10.51 1.79 -10.42
CA GLU A 30 -9.11 1.88 -10.80
C GLU A 30 -8.28 2.52 -9.69
N THR A 31 -7.11 1.96 -9.39
CA THR A 31 -6.14 2.58 -8.48
C THR A 31 -5.53 3.79 -9.18
N VAL A 32 -5.84 4.99 -8.66
CA VAL A 32 -5.37 6.27 -9.24
C VAL A 32 -4.15 6.83 -8.51
N PHE A 33 -3.87 6.33 -7.31
CA PHE A 33 -2.71 6.72 -6.53
C PHE A 33 -2.34 5.57 -5.57
N HIS A 34 -1.03 5.38 -5.36
CA HIS A 34 -0.52 4.51 -4.31
C HIS A 34 0.78 5.06 -3.71
N CYS A 35 1.02 4.80 -2.43
CA CYS A 35 2.30 5.10 -1.76
C CYS A 35 2.54 4.15 -0.57
N ASN A 36 3.74 4.13 0.00
CA ASN A 36 3.96 3.47 1.29
C ASN A 36 3.51 4.41 2.41
N ILE A 37 2.81 3.89 3.43
CA ILE A 37 2.36 4.67 4.59
C ILE A 37 3.52 5.33 5.33
N SER A 38 4.70 4.75 5.27
CA SER A 38 5.92 5.27 5.90
C SER A 38 6.49 6.49 5.15
N ASP A 39 6.07 6.71 3.90
CA ASP A 39 6.48 7.87 3.11
C ASP A 39 5.64 9.12 3.42
N LEU A 40 4.47 8.95 4.07
CA LEU A 40 3.61 10.07 4.47
C LEU A 40 4.21 10.79 5.68
N ASP A 41 4.57 12.06 5.52
CA ASP A 41 5.02 12.92 6.61
C ASP A 41 3.84 13.71 7.18
N PHE A 42 3.31 13.22 8.30
CA PHE A 42 2.20 13.90 8.98
C PHE A 42 2.64 15.15 9.74
N GLY A 43 3.95 15.34 9.97
CA GLY A 43 4.53 16.52 10.60
C GLY A 43 3.82 17.02 11.86
N GLY A 44 4.16 18.24 12.26
CA GLY A 44 3.46 19.02 13.29
C GLY A 44 3.46 20.51 12.99
N ASP A 45 3.90 20.89 11.79
CA ASP A 45 4.04 22.27 11.34
C ASP A 45 2.77 22.81 10.67
N GLY A 46 1.74 21.96 10.54
CA GLY A 46 0.45 22.28 9.95
C GLY A 46 0.46 22.39 8.42
N LYS A 47 1.55 22.01 7.75
CA LYS A 47 1.58 21.96 6.28
C LYS A 47 1.02 20.63 5.78
N LEU A 48 0.45 20.66 4.59
CA LEU A 48 0.02 19.45 3.91
C LEU A 48 1.25 18.73 3.34
N ASP A 49 1.31 17.44 3.59
CA ASP A 49 2.32 16.55 3.02
C ASP A 49 2.26 16.58 1.46
N PRO A 50 3.41 16.61 0.76
CA PRO A 50 3.45 16.61 -0.70
C PRO A 50 2.72 15.43 -1.35
N LEU A 51 2.81 14.22 -0.79
CA LEU A 51 2.11 13.04 -1.31
C LEU A 51 0.59 13.17 -1.14
N CYS A 52 0.13 13.84 -0.08
CA CYS A 52 -1.29 14.16 0.06
C CYS A 52 -1.79 15.10 -1.04
N GLU A 53 -0.97 16.07 -1.47
CA GLU A 53 -1.32 16.94 -2.60
C GLU A 53 -1.28 16.20 -3.94
N GLU A 54 -0.35 15.26 -4.13
CA GLU A 54 -0.31 14.39 -5.31
C GLU A 54 -1.54 13.47 -5.37
N ALA A 55 -1.88 12.84 -4.26
CA ALA A 55 -3.10 12.04 -4.09
C ALA A 55 -4.35 12.86 -4.45
N ARG A 56 -4.46 14.10 -3.95
CA ARG A 56 -5.57 15.00 -4.27
C ARG A 56 -5.67 15.29 -5.77
N LYS A 57 -4.53 15.57 -6.42
CA LYS A 57 -4.49 15.81 -7.88
C LYS A 57 -4.89 14.56 -8.67
N ALA A 58 -4.42 13.39 -8.26
CA ALA A 58 -4.76 12.12 -8.91
C ALA A 58 -6.27 11.88 -8.90
N VAL A 59 -6.94 12.10 -7.76
CA VAL A 59 -8.40 11.98 -7.66
C VAL A 59 -9.12 13.00 -8.55
N LEU A 60 -8.67 14.25 -8.58
CA LEU A 60 -9.30 15.28 -9.41
C LEU A 60 -9.16 15.02 -10.91
N ASN A 61 -8.05 14.40 -11.34
CA ASN A 61 -7.81 14.05 -12.74
C ASN A 61 -8.49 12.75 -13.18
N ALA A 62 -9.05 11.99 -12.24
CA ALA A 62 -9.78 10.75 -12.52
C ALA A 62 -11.26 10.97 -12.87
N TYR A 63 -11.70 12.24 -12.94
CA TYR A 63 -13.07 12.67 -13.29
C TYR A 63 -13.12 13.47 -14.59
#